data_AF-K2HJT6-F1
#
_entry.id   AF-K2HJT6-F1
#
_cell.length_a   1.000
_cell.length_b   1.000
_cell.length_c   1.000
_cell.angle_alpha   90.00
_cell.angle_beta   90.00
_cell.angle_gamma   90.00
#
_symmetry.space_group_name_H-M   'P 1'
#
loop_
_entity.id
_entity.type
_entity.pdbx_description
1 polymer ?
#
loop_
_entity_poly.entity_id
_entity_poly.type
_entity_poly.pdbx_seq_one_letter_code
_entity_poly.pdbx_strand_id
1 'polypeptide(L)'
;MTDTAFRARVARPPETVGTLDCAAFWQRHGAPLVRADNVANPPFFYPVYRWGDLHSYSPLPLLMAKGHLDPDPTALRDLDRRGNDVSRPAPFIDRDIVRLGGPPPLPRTRRDPDAFVRDIAAAMTADAAAIEAANPGRANVILCGGRDSLNLLLIPWKNPVLVLSAEPNLPLVRDFVRDNALGFEVRELRDDPPDDAMRAREIAEACTLVDMRNWKWTPHLAAIADGLGHEAVFWKGQFADAFLTDYWRSYSARRDRGVKLARKVWKRGARHLPGWAAGPVDRAVMADFRAAIWNRGAVGQGAHMGFLRSITDCLWVSAYHGPRTASVWTEGDFPALTRTDLRPAIGAALAGGPVRYPGTNPAPPGSDLRAGWRDPARLSAALRDFGVATGTGATGAATTGAAATTGAAKAPRTP
;
A
#
# COMPACT_ATOMS: atom_id res chain seq x y z
N MET A 1 -5.26 -25.58 -11.36
CA MET A 1 -4.22 -26.11 -10.44
C MET A 1 -4.24 -25.26 -9.19
N THR A 2 -4.43 -25.85 -8.02
CA THR A 2 -4.51 -25.12 -6.75
C THR A 2 -3.11 -24.71 -6.26
N ASP A 3 -2.94 -23.47 -5.82
CA ASP A 3 -1.72 -22.96 -5.17
C ASP A 3 -1.42 -23.78 -3.90
N THR A 4 -0.63 -24.85 -4.08
CA THR A 4 -0.41 -25.89 -3.08
C THR A 4 0.60 -25.41 -2.04
N ALA A 5 1.58 -24.60 -2.45
CA ALA A 5 2.58 -24.03 -1.57
C ALA A 5 1.95 -23.08 -0.54
N PHE A 6 1.08 -22.16 -0.98
CA PHE A 6 0.39 -21.26 -0.05
C PHE A 6 -0.48 -22.03 0.95
N ARG A 7 -1.27 -23.01 0.49
CA ARG A 7 -2.11 -23.81 1.41
C ARG A 7 -1.27 -24.56 2.43
N ALA A 8 -0.17 -25.16 2.00
CA ALA A 8 0.73 -25.87 2.89
C ALA A 8 1.29 -24.94 3.97
N ARG A 9 1.56 -23.66 3.63
CA ARG A 9 2.00 -22.65 4.61
C ARG A 9 0.90 -22.27 5.60
N VAL A 10 -0.31 -22.01 5.13
CA VAL A 10 -1.45 -21.65 6.01
C VAL A 10 -1.88 -22.83 6.90
N ALA A 11 -1.72 -24.06 6.43
CA ALA A 11 -2.04 -25.27 7.20
C ALA A 11 -1.02 -25.59 8.31
N ARG A 12 0.15 -24.91 8.34
CA ARG A 12 1.10 -25.06 9.46
C ARG A 12 0.47 -24.53 10.74
N PRO A 13 0.79 -25.11 11.91
CA PRO A 13 0.38 -24.55 13.20
C PRO A 13 0.76 -23.06 13.27
N PRO A 14 -0.16 -22.16 13.68
CA PRO A 14 0.16 -20.75 13.86
C PRO A 14 1.30 -20.57 14.86
N GLU A 15 2.19 -19.62 14.59
CA GLU A 15 3.18 -19.18 15.56
C GLU A 15 2.45 -18.63 16.80
N THR A 16 2.86 -19.01 18.01
CA THR A 16 2.19 -18.57 19.24
C THR A 16 3.07 -17.60 20.02
N VAL A 17 2.54 -16.43 20.32
CA VAL A 17 3.21 -15.38 21.11
C VAL A 17 2.24 -14.83 22.16
N GLY A 18 2.72 -14.43 23.34
CA GLY A 18 1.84 -13.87 24.37
C GLY A 18 1.23 -12.51 23.97
N THR A 19 2.04 -11.67 23.31
CA THR A 19 1.63 -10.37 22.79
C THR A 19 2.15 -10.20 21.37
N LEU A 20 1.25 -9.94 20.42
CA LEU A 20 1.62 -9.57 19.06
C LEU A 20 2.00 -8.09 19.01
N ASP A 21 3.28 -7.80 18.81
CA ASP A 21 3.71 -6.47 18.39
C ASP A 21 3.47 -6.33 16.87
N CYS A 22 2.45 -5.55 16.49
CA CYS A 22 2.12 -5.38 15.08
C CYS A 22 3.23 -4.70 14.28
N ALA A 23 4.06 -3.84 14.89
CA ALA A 23 5.18 -3.23 14.19
C ALA A 23 6.27 -4.28 13.90
N ALA A 24 6.60 -5.13 14.87
CA ALA A 24 7.58 -6.20 14.70
C ALA A 24 7.12 -7.27 13.70
N PHE A 25 5.80 -7.53 13.64
CA PHE A 25 5.21 -8.47 12.68
C PHE A 25 5.46 -8.09 11.21
N TRP A 26 5.68 -6.80 10.93
CA TRP A 26 6.03 -6.26 9.62
C TRP A 26 7.53 -6.10 9.38
N GLN A 27 8.39 -6.51 10.33
CA GLN A 27 9.85 -6.42 10.18
C GLN A 27 10.52 -7.74 9.76
N ARG A 28 9.79 -8.85 9.84
CA ARG A 28 10.32 -10.18 9.56
C ARG A 28 9.46 -10.92 8.58
N HIS A 29 10.11 -11.68 7.71
CA HIS A 29 9.44 -12.75 7.00
C HIS A 29 9.07 -13.87 8.00
N GLY A 30 7.83 -14.37 7.94
CA GLY A 30 7.29 -15.21 9.01
C GLY A 30 5.93 -15.79 8.65
N ALA A 31 5.35 -16.52 9.60
CA ALA A 31 4.11 -17.26 9.40
C ALA A 31 2.95 -16.35 8.93
N PRO A 32 2.07 -16.83 8.04
CA PRO A 32 0.88 -16.08 7.64
C PRO A 32 -0.15 -15.97 8.77
N LEU A 33 -0.09 -16.85 9.77
CA LEU A 33 -0.97 -16.86 10.94
C LEU A 33 -0.13 -16.83 12.22
N VAL A 34 -0.50 -15.91 13.12
CA VAL A 34 0.07 -15.80 14.47
C VAL A 34 -1.08 -15.85 15.47
N ARG A 35 -0.95 -16.68 16.50
CA ARG A 35 -1.84 -16.74 17.65
C ARG A 35 -1.29 -15.84 18.75
N ALA A 36 -2.11 -14.92 19.26
CA ALA A 36 -1.76 -14.06 20.37
C ALA A 36 -2.99 -13.62 21.16
N ASP A 37 -2.85 -13.57 22.49
CA ASP A 37 -3.93 -13.11 23.38
C ASP A 37 -4.01 -11.58 23.43
N ASN A 38 -2.86 -10.92 23.29
CA ASN A 38 -2.71 -9.49 23.39
C ASN A 38 -2.12 -8.87 22.13
N VAL A 39 -2.40 -7.59 21.91
CA VAL A 39 -1.86 -6.81 20.79
C VAL A 39 -1.19 -5.56 21.33
N ALA A 40 0.01 -5.27 20.85
CA ALA A 40 0.75 -4.04 21.11
C ALA A 40 1.02 -3.27 19.81
N ASN A 41 1.19 -1.96 19.93
CA ASN A 41 1.57 -1.05 18.84
C ASN A 41 0.69 -1.20 17.59
N PRO A 42 -0.65 -1.05 17.71
CA PRO A 42 -1.54 -1.30 16.60
C PRO A 42 -1.23 -0.35 15.43
N PRO A 43 -1.23 -0.84 14.19
CA PRO A 43 -0.68 -0.11 13.06
C PRO A 43 -1.69 0.91 12.52
N PHE A 44 -1.20 2.00 11.91
CA PHE A 44 -2.06 2.94 11.18
C PHE A 44 -1.95 2.80 9.65
N PHE A 45 -0.93 2.10 9.15
CA PHE A 45 -0.70 1.92 7.71
C PHE A 45 -0.73 0.45 7.30
N TYR A 46 0.13 -0.38 7.87
CA TYR A 46 0.17 -1.81 7.58
C TYR A 46 -0.96 -2.55 8.28
N PRO A 47 -2.03 -2.98 7.58
CA PRO A 47 -3.15 -3.58 8.26
C PRO A 47 -2.76 -4.92 8.88
N VAL A 48 -3.24 -5.15 10.10
CA VAL A 48 -3.28 -6.49 10.71
C VAL A 48 -4.74 -6.84 10.90
N TYR A 49 -5.11 -8.04 10.48
CA TYR A 49 -6.46 -8.57 10.59
C TYR A 49 -6.49 -9.58 11.73
N ARG A 50 -7.64 -9.69 12.41
CA ARG A 50 -7.84 -10.60 13.53
C ARG A 50 -9.15 -11.35 13.41
N TRP A 51 -9.13 -12.65 13.73
CA TRP A 51 -10.29 -13.49 13.97
C TRP A 51 -10.03 -14.35 15.21
N GLY A 52 -10.81 -14.14 16.28
CA GLY A 52 -10.50 -14.73 17.60
C GLY A 52 -9.13 -14.26 18.10
N ASP A 53 -8.26 -15.22 18.43
CA ASP A 53 -6.86 -15.03 18.84
C ASP A 53 -5.87 -15.13 17.66
N LEU A 54 -6.36 -15.38 16.44
CA LEU A 54 -5.53 -15.48 15.23
C LEU A 54 -5.39 -14.12 14.55
N HIS A 55 -4.17 -13.85 14.09
CA HIS A 55 -3.75 -12.62 13.46
C HIS A 55 -3.04 -12.89 12.13
N SER A 56 -3.21 -11.99 11.17
CA SER A 56 -2.59 -12.10 9.85
C SER A 56 -2.38 -10.73 9.20
N TYR A 57 -1.38 -10.62 8.32
CA TYR A 57 -1.18 -9.47 7.44
C TYR A 57 -2.12 -9.47 6.22
N SER A 58 -2.82 -10.59 5.97
CA SER A 58 -3.82 -10.76 4.90
C SER A 58 -5.11 -11.39 5.43
N PRO A 59 -6.30 -11.03 4.90
CA PRO A 59 -7.54 -11.67 5.31
C PRO A 59 -7.67 -13.15 4.91
N LEU A 60 -7.06 -13.58 3.80
CA LEU A 60 -7.31 -14.93 3.27
C LEU A 60 -6.81 -16.06 4.20
N PRO A 61 -5.60 -15.99 4.80
CA PRO A 61 -5.21 -16.97 5.82
C PRO A 61 -6.23 -17.12 6.97
N LEU A 62 -6.86 -16.02 7.40
CA LEU A 62 -7.88 -16.05 8.45
C LEU A 62 -9.18 -16.69 7.95
N LEU A 63 -9.61 -16.37 6.72
CA LEU A 63 -10.79 -17.00 6.11
C LEU A 63 -10.59 -18.52 5.93
N MET A 64 -9.38 -18.96 5.57
CA MET A 64 -9.04 -20.38 5.48
C MET A 64 -9.07 -21.05 6.86
N ALA A 65 -8.51 -20.42 7.89
CA ALA A 65 -8.56 -20.94 9.26
C ALA A 65 -10.00 -20.99 9.81
N LYS A 66 -10.83 -19.99 9.46
CA LYS A 66 -12.26 -19.90 9.78
C LYS A 66 -13.10 -20.92 9.01
N GLY A 67 -12.66 -21.31 7.81
CA GLY A 67 -13.32 -22.28 6.94
C GLY A 67 -14.58 -21.76 6.24
N HIS A 68 -15.01 -20.52 6.50
CA HIS A 68 -16.18 -19.92 5.85
C HIS A 68 -16.10 -18.38 5.80
N LEU A 69 -16.83 -17.79 4.85
CA LEU A 69 -17.10 -16.36 4.75
C LEU A 69 -18.50 -16.06 5.31
N ASP A 70 -18.61 -15.11 6.24
CA ASP A 70 -19.88 -14.52 6.68
C ASP A 70 -19.98 -13.06 6.21
N PRO A 71 -20.64 -12.79 5.07
CA PRO A 71 -20.66 -11.46 4.47
C PRO A 71 -21.33 -10.39 5.35
N ASP A 72 -20.67 -9.25 5.52
CA ASP A 72 -21.28 -8.06 6.12
C ASP A 72 -22.17 -7.31 5.09
N PRO A 73 -23.50 -7.16 5.32
CA PRO A 73 -24.40 -6.51 4.37
C PRO A 73 -24.10 -5.02 4.18
N THR A 74 -23.49 -4.36 5.15
CA THR A 74 -23.07 -2.96 5.04
C THR A 74 -21.81 -2.84 4.20
N ALA A 75 -20.87 -3.78 4.30
CA ALA A 75 -19.72 -3.85 3.40
C ALA A 75 -20.18 -4.10 1.96
N LEU A 76 -21.09 -5.05 1.74
CA LEU A 76 -21.67 -5.33 0.41
C LEU A 76 -22.33 -4.09 -0.20
N ARG A 77 -23.18 -3.39 0.56
CA ARG A 77 -23.80 -2.13 0.10
C ARG A 77 -22.80 -1.02 -0.22
N ASP A 78 -21.62 -1.00 0.41
CA ASP A 78 -20.57 -0.04 0.09
C ASP A 78 -19.83 -0.39 -1.20
N LEU A 79 -19.71 -1.69 -1.54
CA LEU A 79 -19.17 -2.13 -2.83
C LEU A 79 -20.03 -1.66 -4.00
N ASP A 80 -21.35 -1.70 -3.86
CA ASP A 80 -22.31 -1.28 -4.90
C ASP A 80 -22.30 0.23 -5.20
N ARG A 81 -21.70 1.04 -4.31
CA ARG A 81 -21.63 2.49 -4.50
C ARG A 81 -20.62 2.83 -5.60
N ARG A 82 -21.13 3.31 -6.73
CA ARG A 82 -20.35 3.79 -7.88
C ARG A 82 -19.24 4.77 -7.46
N GLY A 83 -18.03 4.55 -7.98
CA GLY A 83 -16.89 5.46 -7.81
C GLY A 83 -16.03 5.19 -6.55
N ASN A 84 -16.33 4.12 -5.80
CA ASN A 84 -15.45 3.62 -4.76
C ASN A 84 -14.30 2.83 -5.39
N ASP A 85 -13.05 3.30 -5.27
CA ASP A 85 -11.83 2.58 -5.69
C ASP A 85 -11.25 1.67 -4.59
N VAL A 86 -11.70 1.85 -3.35
CA VAL A 86 -11.24 1.17 -2.13
C VAL A 86 -12.43 1.00 -1.19
N SER A 87 -12.63 -0.17 -0.61
CA SER A 87 -13.68 -0.45 0.37
C SER A 87 -13.45 0.35 1.65
N ARG A 88 -14.54 0.64 2.37
CA ARG A 88 -14.41 1.09 3.75
C ARG A 88 -13.68 0.01 4.56
N PRO A 89 -12.86 0.40 5.54
CA PRO A 89 -12.14 -0.57 6.36
C PRO A 89 -12.99 -1.24 7.43
N ALA A 90 -14.13 -0.63 7.77
CA ALA A 90 -15.07 -1.12 8.76
C ALA A 90 -16.51 -0.75 8.32
N PRO A 91 -17.44 -1.71 8.26
CA PRO A 91 -17.15 -3.15 8.40
C PRO A 91 -16.31 -3.69 7.24
N PHE A 92 -15.56 -4.76 7.50
CA PHE A 92 -14.85 -5.55 6.49
C PHE A 92 -15.85 -6.48 5.77
N ILE A 93 -15.45 -7.13 4.67
CA ILE A 93 -16.37 -7.99 3.90
C ILE A 93 -16.86 -9.19 4.73
N ASP A 94 -16.07 -9.67 5.68
CA ASP A 94 -16.43 -10.69 6.65
C ASP A 94 -16.75 -10.04 8.01
N ARG A 95 -17.83 -10.48 8.67
CA ARG A 95 -18.30 -9.91 9.95
C ARG A 95 -17.39 -10.22 11.14
N ASP A 96 -16.69 -11.35 11.12
CA ASP A 96 -15.90 -11.83 12.26
C ASP A 96 -14.43 -11.44 12.15
N ILE A 97 -13.97 -11.05 10.97
CA ILE A 97 -12.62 -10.55 10.75
C ILE A 97 -12.58 -9.04 10.95
N VAL A 98 -11.84 -8.61 11.98
CA VAL A 98 -11.65 -7.20 12.29
C VAL A 98 -10.27 -6.72 11.86
N ARG A 99 -10.18 -5.50 11.32
CA ARG A 99 -8.89 -4.85 11.08
C ARG A 99 -8.45 -4.08 12.33
N LEU A 100 -7.27 -4.42 12.84
CA LEU A 100 -6.66 -3.78 14.00
C LEU A 100 -6.00 -2.46 13.63
N GLY A 101 -6.13 -1.47 14.51
CA GLY A 101 -5.52 -0.15 14.34
C GLY A 101 -6.51 0.98 14.14
N GLY A 102 -5.99 2.12 13.70
CA GLY A 102 -6.78 3.33 13.58
C GLY A 102 -6.04 4.47 12.89
N PRO A 103 -6.72 5.62 12.70
CA PRO A 103 -6.07 6.85 12.24
C PRO A 103 -4.88 7.21 13.13
N PRO A 104 -3.74 7.63 12.56
CA PRO A 104 -2.58 7.99 13.36
C PRO A 104 -2.87 9.25 14.18
N PRO A 105 -2.24 9.40 15.37
CA PRO A 105 -2.21 10.69 16.04
C PRO A 105 -1.42 11.69 15.17
N LEU A 106 -1.87 12.94 15.13
CA LEU A 106 -1.19 14.03 14.40
C LEU A 106 -1.08 15.26 15.33
N PRO A 107 -0.15 15.26 16.31
CA PRO A 107 -0.02 16.34 17.29
C PRO A 107 0.53 17.66 16.72
N ARG A 108 1.18 17.63 15.54
CA ARG A 108 1.68 18.82 14.80
C ARG A 108 2.72 19.65 15.58
N THR A 109 3.69 18.98 16.18
CA THR A 109 4.74 19.60 16.99
C THR A 109 5.95 20.08 16.17
N ARG A 110 6.26 19.45 15.03
CA ARG A 110 7.42 19.77 14.19
C ARG A 110 7.06 20.76 13.09
N ARG A 111 7.78 21.89 13.02
CA ARG A 111 7.48 22.98 12.08
C ARG A 111 8.68 23.43 11.22
N ASP A 112 9.90 23.08 11.63
CA ASP A 112 11.13 23.38 10.88
C ASP A 112 11.30 22.38 9.72
N PRO A 113 11.21 22.83 8.45
CA PRO A 113 11.36 21.95 7.29
C PRO A 113 12.73 21.27 7.21
N ASP A 114 13.81 21.95 7.58
CA ASP A 114 15.17 21.42 7.40
C ASP A 114 15.47 20.35 8.44
N ALA A 115 15.08 20.59 9.70
CA ALA A 115 15.13 19.56 10.74
C ALA A 115 14.25 18.36 10.38
N PHE A 116 13.03 18.61 9.89
CA PHE A 116 12.12 17.54 9.47
C PHE A 116 12.70 16.69 8.34
N VAL A 117 13.31 17.30 7.33
CA VAL A 117 13.98 16.61 6.22
C VAL A 117 15.12 15.72 6.72
N ARG A 118 16.01 16.25 7.57
CA ARG A 118 17.13 15.49 8.14
C ARG A 118 16.64 14.32 8.99
N ASP A 119 15.63 14.55 9.82
CA ASP A 119 15.11 13.53 10.73
C ASP A 119 14.37 12.43 9.98
N ILE A 120 13.64 12.76 8.91
CA ILE A 120 13.04 11.75 8.01
C ILE A 120 14.12 10.92 7.33
N ALA A 121 15.15 11.54 6.75
CA ALA A 121 16.24 10.81 6.09
C ALA A 121 16.94 9.86 7.08
N ALA A 122 17.30 10.35 8.26
CA ALA A 122 17.93 9.55 9.31
C ALA A 122 17.04 8.39 9.77
N ALA A 123 15.74 8.65 9.97
CA ALA A 123 14.78 7.62 10.37
C ALA A 123 14.59 6.55 9.29
N MET A 124 14.50 6.93 8.02
CA MET A 124 14.41 6.00 6.89
C MET A 124 15.63 5.08 6.84
N THR A 125 16.84 5.64 6.96
CA THR A 125 18.09 4.86 7.01
C THR A 125 18.10 3.90 8.20
N ALA A 126 17.68 4.35 9.38
CA ALA A 126 17.66 3.53 10.58
C ALA A 126 16.64 2.39 10.50
N ASP A 127 15.45 2.64 9.94
CA ASP A 127 14.42 1.62 9.72
C ASP A 127 14.88 0.60 8.67
N ALA A 128 15.48 1.04 7.56
CA ALA A 128 16.06 0.16 6.55
C ALA A 128 17.14 -0.76 7.14
N ALA A 129 18.08 -0.19 7.90
CA ALA A 129 19.13 -0.96 8.57
C ALA A 129 18.58 -1.98 9.58
N ALA A 130 17.48 -1.66 10.27
CA ALA A 130 16.83 -2.60 11.19
C ALA A 130 16.19 -3.78 10.45
N ILE A 131 15.57 -3.54 9.29
CA ILE A 131 15.04 -4.61 8.43
C ILE A 131 16.16 -5.48 7.88
N GLU A 132 17.26 -4.91 7.38
CA GLU A 132 18.42 -5.69 6.91
C GLU A 132 19.04 -6.52 8.03
N ALA A 133 19.17 -5.96 9.24
CA ALA A 133 19.67 -6.70 10.39
C ALA A 133 18.77 -7.87 10.79
N ALA A 134 17.45 -7.74 10.63
CA ALA A 134 16.48 -8.80 10.89
C ALA A 134 16.40 -9.83 9.75
N ASN A 135 16.97 -9.53 8.58
CA ASN A 135 16.90 -10.35 7.36
C ASN A 135 18.27 -10.37 6.64
N PRO A 136 19.34 -10.86 7.29
CA PRO A 136 20.70 -10.76 6.76
C PRO A 136 20.86 -11.55 5.46
N GLY A 137 21.54 -10.96 4.48
CA GLY A 137 21.86 -11.61 3.20
C GLY A 137 20.72 -11.64 2.17
N ARG A 138 19.49 -11.26 2.54
CA ARG A 138 18.36 -11.19 1.61
C ARG A 138 18.49 -10.03 0.63
N ALA A 139 18.15 -10.24 -0.64
CA ALA A 139 18.16 -9.17 -1.63
C ALA A 139 17.10 -8.10 -1.33
N ASN A 140 17.48 -6.83 -1.40
CA ASN A 140 16.56 -5.69 -1.39
C ASN A 140 16.02 -5.46 -2.80
N VAL A 141 14.75 -5.79 -3.02
CA VAL A 141 14.08 -5.61 -4.32
C VAL A 141 13.25 -4.33 -4.28
N ILE A 142 13.70 -3.27 -4.94
CA ILE A 142 13.10 -1.94 -4.85
C ILE A 142 12.20 -1.67 -6.06
N LEU A 143 10.90 -1.51 -5.83
CA LEU A 143 9.95 -1.13 -6.87
C LEU A 143 9.98 0.38 -7.08
N CYS A 144 10.49 0.79 -8.23
CA CYS A 144 10.82 2.17 -8.54
C CYS A 144 9.96 2.74 -9.67
N GLY A 145 9.72 4.05 -9.61
CA GLY A 145 9.05 4.78 -10.68
C GLY A 145 9.00 6.28 -10.38
N GLY A 146 8.59 6.66 -9.17
CA GLY A 146 8.45 8.05 -8.78
C GLY A 146 9.41 8.53 -7.71
N ARG A 147 9.40 9.84 -7.42
CA ARG A 147 10.30 10.48 -6.45
C ARG A 147 10.36 9.74 -5.11
N ASP A 148 9.21 9.30 -4.61
CA ASP A 148 9.13 8.57 -3.35
C ASP A 148 9.98 7.29 -3.41
N SER A 149 9.83 6.46 -4.45
CA SER A 149 10.64 5.24 -4.60
C SER A 149 12.05 5.48 -5.13
N LEU A 150 12.33 6.58 -5.82
CA LEU A 150 13.68 7.00 -6.19
C LEU A 150 14.52 7.32 -4.95
N ASN A 151 13.93 7.92 -3.90
CA ASN A 151 14.64 8.17 -2.64
C ASN A 151 15.10 6.88 -1.97
N LEU A 152 14.39 5.75 -2.15
CA LEU A 152 14.83 4.47 -1.59
C LEU A 152 16.16 4.01 -2.22
N LEU A 153 16.46 4.40 -3.46
CA LEU A 153 17.74 4.07 -4.09
C LEU A 153 18.92 4.85 -3.48
N LEU A 154 18.66 5.86 -2.65
CA LEU A 154 19.69 6.68 -2.02
C LEU A 154 19.99 6.23 -0.58
N ILE A 155 19.25 5.24 -0.07
CA ILE A 155 19.52 4.64 1.24
C ILE A 155 20.83 3.83 1.14
N PRO A 156 21.72 3.88 2.14
CA PRO A 156 22.96 3.12 2.15
C PRO A 156 22.69 1.64 2.50
N TRP A 157 22.17 0.89 1.53
CA TRP A 157 21.87 -0.54 1.65
C TRP A 157 23.13 -1.38 1.91
N LYS A 158 23.02 -2.37 2.80
CA LYS A 158 24.09 -3.34 3.07
C LYS A 158 23.91 -4.64 2.30
N ASN A 159 22.68 -5.07 2.09
CA ASN A 159 22.37 -6.26 1.31
C ASN A 159 22.35 -5.94 -0.20
N PRO A 160 22.47 -6.95 -1.08
CA PRO A 160 22.37 -6.76 -2.53
C PRO A 160 21.07 -6.06 -2.94
N VAL A 161 21.14 -5.15 -3.91
CA VAL A 161 19.99 -4.36 -4.38
C VAL A 161 19.64 -4.76 -5.81
N LEU A 162 18.36 -5.01 -6.04
CA LEU A 162 17.76 -5.18 -7.37
C LEU A 162 16.66 -4.12 -7.56
N VAL A 163 16.72 -3.33 -8.63
CA VAL A 163 15.71 -2.31 -8.92
C VAL A 163 14.75 -2.83 -9.97
N LEU A 164 13.45 -2.74 -9.69
CA LEU A 164 12.39 -3.08 -10.64
C LEU A 164 11.65 -1.80 -11.05
N SER A 165 11.49 -1.59 -12.36
CA SER A 165 10.69 -0.47 -12.89
C SER A 165 9.86 -0.92 -14.08
N ALA A 166 8.68 -0.32 -14.25
CA ALA A 166 7.78 -0.59 -15.36
C ALA A 166 7.68 0.63 -16.28
N GLU A 167 7.28 0.41 -17.53
CA GLU A 167 6.90 1.50 -18.42
C GLU A 167 5.74 2.33 -17.82
N PRO A 168 5.72 3.65 -18.04
CA PRO A 168 6.69 4.47 -18.81
C PRO A 168 7.93 4.95 -18.04
N ASN A 169 8.16 4.47 -16.81
CA ASN A 169 9.24 4.97 -15.94
C ASN A 169 10.54 4.17 -16.05
N LEU A 170 10.55 3.03 -16.76
CA LEU A 170 11.75 2.21 -16.92
C LEU A 170 12.97 3.02 -17.42
N PRO A 171 12.89 3.79 -18.53
CA PRO A 171 14.03 4.61 -18.97
C PRO A 171 14.41 5.67 -17.94
N LEU A 172 13.44 6.34 -17.30
CA LEU A 172 13.69 7.38 -16.31
C LEU A 172 14.42 6.86 -15.06
N VAL A 173 14.09 5.65 -14.62
CA VAL A 173 14.76 5.00 -13.48
C VAL A 173 16.19 4.58 -13.87
N ARG A 174 16.41 4.08 -15.09
CA ARG A 174 17.76 3.79 -15.60
C ARG A 174 18.62 5.05 -15.66
N ASP A 175 18.07 6.14 -16.18
CA ASP A 175 18.73 7.44 -16.21
C ASP A 175 19.04 7.93 -14.80
N PHE A 176 18.12 7.81 -13.84
CA PHE A 176 18.37 8.19 -12.45
C PHE A 176 19.51 7.39 -11.81
N VAL A 177 19.54 6.07 -12.00
CA VAL A 177 20.61 5.21 -11.48
C VAL A 177 21.97 5.59 -12.07
N ARG A 178 22.02 5.87 -13.39
CA ARG A 178 23.23 6.32 -14.09
C ARG A 178 23.68 7.70 -13.61
N ASP A 179 22.78 8.68 -13.61
CA ASP A 179 23.08 10.09 -13.37
C ASP A 179 23.50 10.39 -11.93
N ASN A 180 23.12 9.50 -10.99
CA ASN A 180 23.52 9.55 -9.59
C ASN A 180 24.56 8.47 -9.22
N ALA A 181 25.15 7.78 -10.22
CA ALA A 181 26.22 6.79 -10.06
C ALA A 181 25.95 5.68 -9.01
N LEU A 182 24.71 5.17 -8.96
CA LEU A 182 24.28 4.24 -7.90
C LEU A 182 24.70 2.78 -8.12
N GLY A 183 25.10 2.41 -9.34
CA GLY A 183 25.62 1.06 -9.64
C GLY A 183 24.60 -0.09 -9.59
N PHE A 184 23.30 0.20 -9.44
CA PHE A 184 22.28 -0.84 -9.35
C PHE A 184 21.86 -1.41 -10.70
N GLU A 185 21.52 -2.70 -10.72
CA GLU A 185 20.83 -3.31 -11.84
C GLU A 185 19.35 -2.89 -11.86
N VAL A 186 18.87 -2.40 -13.02
CA VAL A 186 17.47 -2.06 -13.25
C VAL A 186 16.82 -3.04 -14.22
N ARG A 187 15.91 -3.87 -13.71
CA ARG A 187 15.11 -4.81 -14.49
C ARG A 187 13.71 -4.27 -14.77
N GLU A 188 13.17 -4.69 -15.91
CA GLU A 188 11.80 -4.39 -16.29
C GLU A 188 10.80 -5.17 -15.44
N LEU A 189 9.73 -4.49 -15.03
CA LEU A 189 8.57 -5.07 -14.40
C LEU A 189 7.39 -5.05 -15.38
N ARG A 190 6.84 -6.23 -15.66
CA ARG A 190 5.82 -6.45 -16.70
C ARG A 190 4.48 -6.79 -16.08
N ASP A 191 3.40 -6.33 -16.71
CA ASP A 191 2.03 -6.66 -16.33
C ASP A 191 1.53 -7.87 -17.11
N ASP A 192 2.14 -9.02 -16.82
CA ASP A 192 1.85 -10.27 -17.51
C ASP A 192 0.42 -10.77 -17.18
N PRO A 193 -0.28 -11.40 -18.14
CA PRO A 193 -1.61 -11.98 -17.90
C PRO A 193 -1.52 -13.11 -16.86
N PRO A 194 -2.29 -13.05 -15.77
CA PRO A 194 -2.31 -14.13 -14.78
C PRO A 194 -3.08 -15.34 -15.32
N ASP A 195 -2.54 -16.53 -15.06
CA ASP A 195 -3.28 -17.78 -15.24
C ASP A 195 -4.50 -17.85 -14.30
N ASP A 196 -5.33 -18.87 -14.46
CA ASP A 196 -6.56 -18.99 -13.66
C ASP A 196 -6.28 -19.19 -12.17
N ALA A 197 -5.18 -19.84 -11.81
CA ALA A 197 -4.80 -20.09 -10.42
C ALA A 197 -4.37 -18.80 -9.72
N MET A 198 -3.47 -18.03 -10.35
CA MET A 198 -3.04 -16.72 -9.90
C MET A 198 -4.21 -15.73 -9.87
N ARG A 199 -5.10 -15.75 -10.88
CA ARG A 199 -6.32 -14.92 -10.86
C ARG A 199 -7.20 -15.22 -9.66
N ALA A 200 -7.50 -16.49 -9.39
CA ALA A 200 -8.28 -16.89 -8.22
C ALA A 200 -7.58 -16.46 -6.93
N ARG A 201 -6.26 -16.67 -6.84
CA ARG A 201 -5.42 -16.25 -5.72
C ARG A 201 -5.51 -14.74 -5.46
N GLU A 202 -5.34 -13.93 -6.50
CA GLU A 202 -5.41 -12.48 -6.45
C GLU A 202 -6.79 -12.00 -5.97
N ILE A 203 -7.87 -12.54 -6.53
CA ILE A 203 -9.24 -12.19 -6.13
C ILE A 203 -9.49 -12.54 -4.66
N ALA A 204 -9.10 -13.75 -4.23
CA ALA A 204 -9.28 -14.23 -2.87
C ALA A 204 -8.44 -13.42 -1.85
N GLU A 205 -7.18 -13.11 -2.17
CA GLU A 205 -6.30 -12.28 -1.32
C GLU A 205 -6.80 -10.83 -1.22
N ALA A 206 -7.27 -10.25 -2.32
CA ALA A 206 -7.76 -8.89 -2.32
C ALA A 206 -9.05 -8.73 -1.51
N CYS A 207 -9.85 -9.78 -1.34
CA CYS A 207 -11.08 -9.77 -0.53
C CYS A 207 -12.00 -8.57 -0.83
N THR A 208 -12.09 -8.17 -2.10
CA THR A 208 -12.82 -6.97 -2.58
C THR A 208 -12.39 -5.63 -1.97
N LEU A 209 -11.25 -5.56 -1.27
CA LEU A 209 -10.75 -4.35 -0.60
C LEU A 209 -10.50 -3.18 -1.55
N VAL A 210 -10.10 -3.47 -2.79
CA VAL A 210 -9.72 -2.44 -3.77
C VAL A 210 -10.17 -2.82 -5.17
N ASP A 211 -10.26 -1.81 -6.03
CA ASP A 211 -10.18 -2.02 -7.47
C ASP A 211 -8.75 -2.48 -7.83
N MET A 212 -8.64 -3.72 -8.30
CA MET A 212 -7.36 -4.40 -8.54
C MET A 212 -6.59 -3.85 -9.75
N ARG A 213 -7.14 -2.93 -10.55
CA ARG A 213 -6.41 -2.33 -11.68
C ARG A 213 -5.10 -1.64 -11.27
N ASN A 214 -4.97 -1.23 -10.00
CA ASN A 214 -3.74 -0.63 -9.46
C ASN A 214 -2.88 -1.61 -8.64
N TRP A 215 -3.33 -2.86 -8.46
CA TRP A 215 -2.61 -3.95 -7.80
C TRP A 215 -2.23 -4.97 -8.86
N LYS A 216 -1.07 -4.75 -9.49
CA LYS A 216 -0.66 -5.40 -10.74
C LYS A 216 0.78 -5.91 -10.65
N TRP A 217 1.25 -6.54 -11.74
CA TRP A 217 2.57 -7.17 -11.87
C TRP A 217 2.80 -8.43 -11.02
N THR A 218 1.75 -8.94 -10.37
CA THR A 218 1.80 -10.09 -9.46
C THR A 218 2.40 -11.36 -10.07
N PRO A 219 2.07 -11.80 -11.32
CA PRO A 219 2.73 -12.96 -11.92
C PRO A 219 4.25 -12.78 -12.03
N HIS A 220 4.69 -11.62 -12.51
CA HIS A 220 6.11 -11.35 -12.71
C HIS A 220 6.84 -11.17 -11.36
N LEU A 221 6.21 -10.56 -10.36
CA LEU A 221 6.76 -10.45 -9.00
C LEU A 221 6.89 -11.82 -8.32
N ALA A 222 5.93 -12.73 -8.52
CA ALA A 222 6.02 -14.09 -8.02
C ALA A 222 7.20 -14.83 -8.69
N ALA A 223 7.32 -14.76 -10.02
CA ALA A 223 8.45 -15.37 -10.73
C ALA A 223 9.82 -14.81 -10.29
N ILE A 224 9.90 -13.50 -10.00
CA ILE A 224 11.12 -12.89 -9.45
C ILE A 224 11.41 -13.42 -8.04
N ALA A 225 10.40 -13.53 -7.18
CA ALA A 225 10.57 -14.08 -5.84
C ALA A 225 11.03 -15.55 -5.88
N ASP A 226 10.44 -16.37 -6.75
CA ASP A 226 10.84 -17.76 -6.97
C ASP A 226 12.29 -17.85 -7.46
N GLY A 227 12.67 -17.00 -8.43
CA GLY A 227 14.05 -16.92 -8.95
C GLY A 227 15.08 -16.46 -7.91
N LEU A 228 14.64 -15.81 -6.83
CA LEU A 228 15.46 -15.43 -5.67
C LEU A 228 15.31 -16.43 -4.50
N GLY A 229 14.61 -17.55 -4.69
CA GLY A 229 14.37 -18.56 -3.66
C GLY A 229 13.60 -18.03 -2.45
N HIS A 230 12.77 -17.01 -2.64
CA HIS A 230 12.05 -16.26 -1.58
C HIS A 230 12.96 -15.57 -0.53
N GLU A 231 14.26 -15.45 -0.81
CA GLU A 231 15.24 -14.77 0.04
C GLU A 231 15.36 -13.28 -0.34
N ALA A 232 14.22 -12.60 -0.35
CA ALA A 232 14.12 -11.18 -0.71
C ALA A 232 13.28 -10.37 0.28
N VAL A 233 13.61 -9.08 0.37
CA VAL A 233 12.78 -8.04 0.99
C VAL A 233 12.39 -7.06 -0.11
N PHE A 234 11.10 -6.96 -0.38
CA PHE A 234 10.57 -6.04 -1.37
C PHE A 234 10.22 -4.69 -0.73
N TRP A 235 10.61 -3.61 -1.41
CA TRP A 235 10.48 -2.24 -0.93
C TRP A 235 9.63 -1.40 -1.88
N LYS A 236 8.75 -0.55 -1.32
CA LYS A 236 8.03 0.47 -2.09
C LYS A 236 8.07 1.83 -1.40
N GLY A 237 8.22 2.89 -2.20
CA GLY A 237 8.05 4.27 -1.76
C GLY A 237 6.58 4.72 -1.66
N GLN A 238 5.66 3.85 -1.25
CA GLN A 238 4.23 4.21 -1.28
C GLN A 238 3.87 5.26 -0.23
N PHE A 239 2.86 6.08 -0.55
CA PHE A 239 2.18 7.05 0.30
C PHE A 239 2.99 8.25 0.82
N ALA A 240 4.26 8.39 0.45
CA ALA A 240 5.09 9.45 0.98
C ALA A 240 4.64 10.84 0.52
N ASP A 241 4.17 10.94 -0.73
CA ASP A 241 3.61 12.16 -1.30
C ASP A 241 2.50 12.80 -0.45
N ALA A 242 1.69 11.99 0.23
CA ALA A 242 0.63 12.45 1.12
C ALA A 242 1.17 13.25 2.32
N PHE A 243 2.39 12.97 2.78
CA PHE A 243 2.99 13.60 3.96
C PHE A 243 4.07 14.63 3.61
N LEU A 244 4.72 14.46 2.46
CA LEU A 244 5.90 15.24 2.07
C LEU A 244 5.59 16.34 1.04
N THR A 245 4.32 16.47 0.66
CA THR A 245 3.83 17.50 -0.26
C THR A 245 2.49 18.04 0.20
N ASP A 246 2.01 19.10 -0.44
CA ASP A 246 0.67 19.64 -0.19
C ASP A 246 -0.49 18.73 -0.66
N TYR A 247 -0.21 17.48 -1.05
CA TYR A 247 -1.20 16.50 -1.47
C TYR A 247 -2.20 16.13 -0.36
N TRP A 248 -1.81 16.19 0.92
CA TRP A 248 -2.74 15.99 2.05
C TRP A 248 -3.99 16.87 1.96
N ARG A 249 -3.87 18.10 1.40
CA ARG A 249 -5.02 19.02 1.23
C ARG A 249 -6.10 18.43 0.31
N SER A 250 -5.68 17.67 -0.69
CA SER A 250 -6.58 16.99 -1.63
C SER A 250 -6.97 15.57 -1.20
N TYR A 251 -6.26 14.98 -0.22
CA TYR A 251 -6.47 13.60 0.19
C TYR A 251 -7.62 13.49 1.21
N SER A 252 -8.71 12.87 0.79
CA SER A 252 -10.02 12.90 1.47
C SER A 252 -10.54 11.51 1.76
N ALA A 253 -11.17 11.33 2.92
CA ALA A 253 -11.92 10.12 3.24
C ALA A 253 -13.21 10.05 2.42
N ARG A 254 -13.83 11.22 2.17
CA ARG A 254 -15.06 11.36 1.38
C ARG A 254 -14.75 11.38 -0.12
N ARG A 255 -15.60 10.70 -0.91
CA ARG A 255 -15.42 10.52 -2.36
C ARG A 255 -16.31 11.39 -3.23
N ASP A 256 -17.17 12.20 -2.64
CA ASP A 256 -18.11 13.05 -3.37
C ASP A 256 -17.35 13.95 -4.35
N ARG A 257 -17.84 14.02 -5.59
CA ARG A 257 -17.22 14.83 -6.65
C ARG A 257 -17.07 16.30 -6.22
N GLY A 258 -18.09 16.84 -5.54
CA GLY A 258 -18.07 18.19 -4.98
C GLY A 258 -16.95 18.39 -3.95
N VAL A 259 -16.77 17.45 -3.01
CA VAL A 259 -15.69 17.51 -2.02
C VAL A 259 -14.32 17.44 -2.67
N LYS A 260 -14.13 16.55 -3.66
CA LYS A 260 -12.87 16.46 -4.41
C LYS A 260 -12.55 17.75 -5.16
N LEU A 261 -13.55 18.35 -5.81
CA LEU A 261 -13.39 19.62 -6.52
C LEU A 261 -13.04 20.75 -5.55
N ALA A 262 -13.81 20.91 -4.46
CA ALA A 262 -13.57 21.91 -3.44
C ALA A 262 -12.16 21.80 -2.85
N ARG A 263 -11.71 20.59 -2.53
CA ARG A 263 -10.34 20.34 -2.03
C ARG A 263 -9.27 20.65 -3.06
N LYS A 264 -9.51 20.38 -4.35
CA LYS A 264 -8.56 20.72 -5.43
C LYS A 264 -8.44 22.25 -5.59
N VAL A 265 -9.55 22.97 -5.48
CA VAL A 265 -9.56 24.44 -5.47
C VAL A 265 -8.83 24.95 -4.24
N TRP A 266 -9.14 24.42 -3.04
CA TRP A 266 -8.46 24.77 -1.80
C TRP A 266 -6.95 24.56 -1.88
N LYS A 267 -6.50 23.38 -2.33
CA LYS A 267 -5.09 23.06 -2.51
C LYS A 267 -4.35 24.12 -3.34
N ARG A 268 -4.98 24.61 -4.41
CA ARG A 268 -4.40 25.67 -5.27
C ARG A 268 -4.42 27.03 -4.57
N GLY A 269 -5.55 27.42 -3.99
CA GLY A 269 -5.73 28.73 -3.35
C GLY A 269 -4.88 28.91 -2.10
N ALA A 270 -4.76 27.87 -1.26
CA ALA A 270 -4.03 27.90 0.00
C ALA A 270 -2.53 28.26 -0.16
N ARG A 271 -1.95 28.03 -1.34
CA ARG A 271 -0.55 28.39 -1.63
C ARG A 271 -0.31 29.90 -1.67
N HIS A 272 -1.37 30.68 -1.90
CA HIS A 272 -1.29 32.14 -2.03
C HIS A 272 -1.82 32.86 -0.79
N LEU A 273 -2.36 32.14 0.19
CA LEU A 273 -2.92 32.73 1.40
C LEU A 273 -1.86 32.75 2.52
N PRO A 274 -1.82 33.81 3.35
CA PRO A 274 -1.00 33.80 4.55
C PRO A 274 -1.52 32.73 5.52
N GLY A 275 -0.61 32.15 6.32
CA GLY A 275 -0.93 31.00 7.18
C GLY A 275 -2.06 31.23 8.18
N TRP A 276 -2.25 32.48 8.65
CA TRP A 276 -3.35 32.83 9.56
C TRP A 276 -4.72 32.74 8.88
N ALA A 277 -4.82 33.06 7.58
CA ALA A 277 -6.05 32.96 6.81
C ALA A 277 -6.35 31.51 6.41
N ALA A 278 -5.32 30.73 6.09
CA ALA A 278 -5.47 29.32 5.72
C ALA A 278 -5.73 28.39 6.92
N GLY A 279 -5.29 28.79 8.12
CA GLY A 279 -5.26 27.95 9.32
C GLY A 279 -6.56 27.24 9.70
N PRO A 280 -7.73 27.91 9.76
CA PRO A 280 -9.00 27.27 10.10
C PRO A 280 -9.41 26.16 9.12
N VAL A 281 -9.26 26.41 7.82
CA VAL A 281 -9.61 25.44 6.77
C VAL A 281 -8.61 24.28 6.77
N ASP A 282 -7.32 24.58 6.89
CA ASP A 282 -6.27 23.55 6.96
C ASP A 282 -6.49 22.62 8.19
N ARG A 283 -6.98 23.13 9.33
CA ARG A 283 -7.37 22.28 10.48
C ARG A 283 -8.51 21.31 10.15
N ALA A 284 -9.57 21.79 9.50
CA ALA A 284 -10.69 20.93 9.12
C ALA A 284 -10.27 19.88 8.07
N VAL A 285 -9.47 20.29 7.09
CA VAL A 285 -8.91 19.39 6.06
C VAL A 285 -8.00 18.35 6.69
N MET A 286 -7.20 18.72 7.70
CA MET A 286 -6.31 17.80 8.42
C MET A 286 -7.07 16.71 9.17
N ALA A 287 -8.21 17.04 9.80
CA ALA A 287 -9.03 16.05 10.49
C ALA A 287 -9.57 14.97 9.52
N ASP A 288 -10.05 15.39 8.34
CA ASP A 288 -10.50 14.46 7.31
C ASP A 288 -9.32 13.72 6.67
N PHE A 289 -8.15 14.36 6.50
CA PHE A 289 -6.92 13.69 6.06
C PHE A 289 -6.50 12.56 7.00
N ARG A 290 -6.54 12.79 8.33
CA ARG A 290 -6.26 11.77 9.34
C ARG A 290 -7.12 10.52 9.15
N ALA A 291 -8.43 10.71 8.95
CA ALA A 291 -9.35 9.63 8.65
C ALA A 291 -9.06 8.98 7.27
N ALA A 292 -8.67 9.77 6.28
CA ALA A 292 -8.34 9.29 4.95
C ALA A 292 -7.11 8.36 4.93
N ILE A 293 -6.08 8.66 5.73
CA ILE A 293 -4.89 7.79 5.90
C ILE A 293 -5.35 6.38 6.25
N TRP A 294 -6.19 6.24 7.28
CA TRP A 294 -6.67 4.94 7.73
C TRP A 294 -7.65 4.30 6.73
N ASN A 295 -8.63 5.07 6.27
CA ASN A 295 -9.75 4.53 5.49
C ASN A 295 -9.38 4.22 4.05
N ARG A 296 -8.36 4.90 3.49
CA ARG A 296 -7.98 4.78 2.08
C ARG A 296 -6.50 4.49 1.90
N GLY A 297 -5.62 5.17 2.64
CA GLY A 297 -4.17 4.96 2.53
C GLY A 297 -3.78 3.54 2.95
N ALA A 298 -4.16 3.17 4.17
CA ALA A 298 -3.89 1.85 4.73
C ALA A 298 -4.58 0.72 3.96
N VAL A 299 -5.79 0.92 3.43
CA VAL A 299 -6.45 -0.11 2.60
C VAL A 299 -5.84 -0.17 1.20
N GLY A 300 -5.73 0.97 0.51
CA GLY A 300 -5.30 1.01 -0.89
C GLY A 300 -3.82 0.70 -1.10
N GLN A 301 -2.97 1.02 -0.12
CA GLN A 301 -1.51 0.88 -0.21
C GLN A 301 -0.95 -0.02 0.89
N GLY A 302 -1.42 0.09 2.13
CA GLY A 302 -0.99 -0.80 3.22
C GLY A 302 -1.41 -2.26 2.98
N ALA A 303 -2.69 -2.52 2.68
CA ALA A 303 -3.18 -3.87 2.39
C ALA A 303 -2.56 -4.47 1.12
N HIS A 304 -2.11 -3.62 0.19
CA HIS A 304 -1.36 -4.05 -0.98
C HIS A 304 -0.04 -4.73 -0.57
N MET A 305 0.61 -4.29 0.51
CA MET A 305 1.81 -4.94 1.03
C MET A 305 1.52 -6.34 1.56
N GLY A 306 0.40 -6.51 2.27
CA GLY A 306 -0.05 -7.82 2.78
C GLY A 306 -0.44 -8.77 1.66
N PHE A 307 -1.15 -8.24 0.66
CA PHE A 307 -1.47 -8.93 -0.57
C PHE A 307 -0.20 -9.41 -1.29
N LEU A 308 0.77 -8.53 -1.56
CA LEU A 308 2.00 -8.91 -2.26
C LEU A 308 2.88 -9.86 -1.44
N ARG A 309 2.96 -9.67 -0.12
CA ARG A 309 3.62 -10.60 0.81
C ARG A 309 3.01 -11.99 0.73
N SER A 310 1.68 -12.09 0.65
CA SER A 310 1.00 -13.38 0.52
C SER A 310 1.23 -14.05 -0.85
N ILE A 311 1.25 -13.27 -1.93
CA ILE A 311 1.47 -13.76 -3.30
C ILE A 311 2.92 -14.21 -3.54
N THR A 312 3.89 -13.42 -3.09
CA THR A 312 5.32 -13.65 -3.38
C THR A 312 6.04 -14.50 -2.35
N ASP A 313 5.41 -14.73 -1.19
CA ASP A 313 6.07 -15.31 -0.01
C ASP A 313 7.37 -14.60 0.38
N CYS A 314 7.42 -13.28 0.23
CA CYS A 314 8.56 -12.45 0.63
C CYS A 314 8.09 -11.33 1.56
N LEU A 315 9.01 -10.75 2.34
CA LEU A 315 8.67 -9.56 3.13
C LEU A 315 8.41 -8.37 2.22
N TRP A 316 7.33 -7.61 2.46
CA TRP A 316 7.01 -6.37 1.75
C TRP A 316 6.91 -5.20 2.73
N VAL A 317 7.70 -4.18 2.48
CA VAL A 317 7.83 -3.01 3.36
C VAL A 317 7.92 -1.71 2.56
N SER A 318 7.82 -0.61 3.28
CA SER A 318 7.94 0.76 2.77
C SER A 318 8.86 1.51 3.71
N ALA A 319 9.90 2.12 3.16
CA ALA A 319 10.84 2.91 3.95
C ALA A 319 10.16 4.11 4.65
N TYR A 320 8.98 4.52 4.20
CA TYR A 320 8.22 5.62 4.78
C TYR A 320 7.34 5.25 5.97
N HIS A 321 7.19 3.95 6.24
CA HIS A 321 6.25 3.47 7.26
C HIS A 321 6.93 2.58 8.32
N GLY A 322 8.26 2.56 8.35
CA GLY A 322 8.98 2.01 9.49
C GLY A 322 8.66 2.80 10.78
N PRO A 323 8.81 2.19 11.97
CA PRO A 323 8.39 2.83 13.22
C PRO A 323 9.03 4.19 13.48
N ARG A 324 10.32 4.36 13.16
CA ARG A 324 11.02 5.64 13.38
C ARG A 324 10.55 6.69 12.39
N THR A 325 10.45 6.32 11.12
CA THR A 325 10.01 7.23 10.05
C THR A 325 8.57 7.68 10.29
N ALA A 326 7.72 6.74 10.71
CA ALA A 326 6.35 7.01 11.10
C ALA A 326 6.22 7.92 12.32
N SER A 327 7.15 7.87 13.28
CA SER A 327 7.17 8.80 14.40
C SER A 327 7.45 10.22 13.91
N VAL A 328 8.45 10.40 13.05
CA VAL A 328 8.86 11.74 12.58
C VAL A 328 7.73 12.46 11.84
N TRP A 329 7.08 11.81 10.88
CA TRP A 329 6.05 12.50 10.10
C TRP A 329 4.71 12.67 10.84
N THR A 330 4.39 11.86 11.85
CA THR A 330 3.13 11.99 12.61
C THR A 330 3.20 13.23 13.50
N GLU A 331 4.40 13.59 13.93
CA GLU A 331 4.71 14.84 14.61
C GLU A 331 4.70 16.07 13.69
N GLY A 332 4.63 15.90 12.36
CA GLY A 332 4.72 16.99 11.38
C GLY A 332 3.53 17.96 11.37
N ASP A 333 3.80 19.26 11.41
CA ASP A 333 2.83 20.32 11.06
C ASP A 333 2.80 20.50 9.53
N PHE A 334 2.12 19.63 8.79
CA PHE A 334 2.15 19.64 7.33
C PHE A 334 1.81 21.00 6.69
N PRO A 335 0.86 21.83 7.20
CA PRO A 335 0.66 23.19 6.70
C PRO A 335 1.91 24.08 6.72
N ALA A 336 2.77 23.92 7.73
CA ALA A 336 4.04 24.63 7.83
C ALA A 336 5.14 23.97 6.97
N LEU A 337 5.23 22.64 7.01
CA LEU A 337 6.32 21.87 6.39
C LEU A 337 6.18 21.74 4.86
N THR A 338 4.97 21.47 4.36
CA THR A 338 4.73 21.03 2.97
C THR A 338 4.33 22.18 2.04
N ARG A 339 4.94 23.36 2.23
CA ARG A 339 4.76 24.50 1.31
C ARG A 339 5.40 24.23 -0.06
N THR A 340 6.45 23.40 -0.06
CA THR A 340 7.13 22.88 -1.24
C THR A 340 7.14 21.35 -1.19
N ASP A 341 7.58 20.72 -2.28
CA ASP A 341 7.84 19.28 -2.32
C ASP A 341 9.14 18.99 -1.56
N LEU A 342 9.06 18.28 -0.44
CA LEU A 342 10.22 17.98 0.43
C LEU A 342 11.05 16.79 -0.08
N ARG A 343 10.55 16.01 -1.04
CA ARG A 343 11.20 14.75 -1.47
C ARG A 343 12.60 14.96 -2.05
N PRO A 344 12.89 16.00 -2.87
CA PRO A 344 14.25 16.26 -3.32
C PRO A 344 15.23 16.59 -2.19
N ALA A 345 14.77 17.34 -1.18
CA ALA A 345 15.61 17.67 -0.03
C ALA A 345 15.91 16.42 0.83
N ILE A 346 14.93 15.53 0.99
CA ILE A 346 15.13 14.23 1.65
C ILE A 346 16.12 13.37 0.86
N GLY A 347 16.02 13.31 -0.47
CA GLY A 347 16.99 12.57 -1.26
C GLY A 347 18.40 13.13 -1.16
N ALA A 348 18.53 14.45 -1.16
CA ALA A 348 19.83 15.09 -0.96
C ALA A 348 20.43 14.78 0.42
N ALA A 349 19.59 14.76 1.47
CA ALA A 349 20.00 14.36 2.81
C ALA A 349 20.41 12.88 2.88
N LEU A 350 19.69 11.98 2.19
CA LEU A 350 20.02 10.54 2.10
C LEU A 350 21.35 10.31 1.35
N ALA A 351 21.55 11.00 0.23
CA ALA A 351 22.74 10.87 -0.62
C ALA A 351 23.97 11.60 -0.07
N GLY A 352 23.81 12.49 0.91
CA GLY A 352 24.88 13.36 1.40
C GLY A 352 25.29 14.45 0.41
N GLY A 353 24.45 14.79 -0.56
CA GLY A 353 24.77 15.75 -1.63
C GLY A 353 23.64 15.96 -2.64
N PRO A 354 23.86 16.75 -3.70
CA PRO A 354 22.84 17.00 -4.72
C PRO A 354 22.41 15.73 -5.46
N VAL A 355 21.10 15.60 -5.74
CA VAL A 355 20.51 14.46 -6.46
C VAL A 355 19.79 14.93 -7.72
N ARG A 356 20.00 14.23 -8.84
CA ARG A 356 19.35 14.50 -10.12
C ARG A 356 18.09 13.66 -10.25
N TYR A 357 16.92 14.29 -10.15
CA TYR A 357 15.63 13.65 -10.40
C TYR A 357 15.18 13.84 -11.85
N PRO A 358 14.38 12.90 -12.40
CA PRO A 358 13.72 13.13 -13.67
C PRO A 358 12.76 14.33 -13.56
N GLY A 359 12.72 15.14 -14.64
CA GLY A 359 11.87 16.33 -14.71
C GLY A 359 10.37 16.00 -14.70
N THR A 360 10.00 14.84 -15.21
CA THR A 360 8.63 14.30 -15.21
C THR A 360 8.61 12.90 -14.61
N ASN A 361 7.45 12.47 -14.12
CA ASN A 361 7.25 11.14 -13.57
C ASN A 361 5.82 10.68 -13.86
N PRO A 362 5.56 10.18 -15.08
CA PRO A 362 4.27 9.65 -15.46
C PRO A 362 3.88 8.44 -14.59
N ALA A 363 2.62 8.38 -14.15
CA ALA A 363 2.11 7.18 -13.49
C ALA A 363 1.88 6.07 -14.54
N PRO A 364 2.24 4.81 -14.26
CA PRO A 364 1.90 3.72 -15.17
C PRO A 364 0.37 3.56 -15.23
N PRO A 365 -0.20 3.19 -16.38
CA PRO A 365 -1.65 3.05 -16.54
C PRO A 365 -2.21 1.94 -15.64
N GLY A 366 -3.51 1.98 -15.35
CA GLY A 366 -4.17 0.84 -14.69
C GLY A 366 -4.09 -0.43 -15.54
N SER A 367 -4.10 -1.60 -14.89
CA SER A 367 -4.11 -2.90 -15.54
C SER A 367 -5.52 -3.27 -15.98
N ASP A 368 -5.77 -3.35 -17.29
CA ASP A 368 -7.08 -3.77 -17.80
C ASP A 368 -7.35 -5.27 -17.59
N LEU A 369 -6.30 -6.07 -17.39
CA LEU A 369 -6.38 -7.50 -17.07
C LEU A 369 -7.20 -7.78 -15.80
N ARG A 370 -7.22 -6.81 -14.87
CA ARG A 370 -7.85 -6.92 -13.55
C ARG A 370 -9.18 -6.16 -13.46
N ALA A 371 -9.69 -5.65 -14.58
CA ALA A 371 -10.93 -4.91 -14.61
C ALA A 371 -12.10 -5.78 -14.15
N GLY A 372 -12.92 -5.24 -13.23
CA GLY A 372 -14.12 -5.93 -12.75
C GLY A 372 -13.88 -7.12 -11.81
N TRP A 373 -12.66 -7.29 -11.29
CA TRP A 373 -12.36 -8.39 -10.36
C TRP A 373 -12.83 -8.14 -8.93
N ARG A 374 -13.11 -6.88 -8.59
CA ARG A 374 -13.70 -6.49 -7.31
C ARG A 374 -15.22 -6.75 -7.34
N ASP A 375 -15.58 -8.03 -7.28
CA ASP A 375 -16.96 -8.51 -7.36
C ASP A 375 -17.20 -9.61 -6.30
N PRO A 376 -18.27 -9.52 -5.48
CA PRO A 376 -18.55 -10.51 -4.43
C PRO A 376 -18.77 -11.93 -4.93
N ALA A 377 -19.36 -12.12 -6.13
CA ALA A 377 -19.58 -13.45 -6.69
C ALA A 377 -18.25 -14.07 -7.14
N ARG A 378 -17.36 -13.30 -7.76
CA ARG A 378 -15.99 -13.72 -8.08
C ARG A 378 -15.18 -14.05 -6.83
N LEU A 379 -15.29 -13.23 -5.78
CA LEU A 379 -14.67 -13.53 -4.49
C LEU A 379 -15.16 -14.89 -3.97
N SER A 380 -16.47 -15.11 -3.99
CA SER A 380 -17.05 -16.35 -3.47
C SER A 380 -16.57 -17.58 -4.25
N ALA A 381 -16.47 -17.46 -5.57
CA ALA A 381 -15.92 -18.51 -6.42
C ALA A 381 -14.44 -18.79 -6.10
N ALA A 382 -13.62 -17.74 -6.02
CA ALA A 382 -12.19 -17.88 -5.70
C ALA A 382 -11.96 -18.48 -4.31
N LEU A 383 -12.75 -18.09 -3.30
CA LEU A 383 -12.64 -18.62 -1.93
C LEU A 383 -12.94 -20.13 -1.86
N ARG A 384 -13.87 -20.64 -2.67
CA ARG A 384 -14.15 -22.08 -2.73
C ARG A 384 -12.94 -22.88 -3.20
N ASP A 385 -12.14 -22.33 -4.12
CA ASP A 385 -10.91 -22.98 -4.51
C ASP A 385 -10.07 -23.22 -3.26
N PHE A 386 -9.91 -22.23 -2.38
CA PHE A 386 -9.16 -22.31 -1.11
C PHE A 386 -9.86 -23.08 0.03
N GLY A 387 -10.95 -23.79 -0.25
CA GLY A 387 -11.67 -24.59 0.75
C GLY A 387 -12.47 -23.75 1.75
N VAL A 388 -12.75 -22.49 1.42
CA VAL A 388 -13.58 -21.60 2.25
C VAL A 388 -15.02 -21.69 1.78
N ALA A 389 -15.90 -22.14 2.67
CA ALA A 389 -17.34 -22.19 2.38
C ALA A 389 -17.91 -20.77 2.25
N THR A 390 -18.78 -20.57 1.28
CA THR A 390 -19.48 -19.29 1.07
C THR A 390 -20.96 -19.57 1.18
N GLY A 391 -21.63 -18.93 2.15
CA GLY A 391 -23.06 -19.16 2.36
C GLY A 391 -23.84 -18.94 1.06
N THR A 392 -24.78 -19.83 0.74
CA THR A 392 -25.63 -19.76 -0.46
C THR A 392 -26.65 -18.61 -0.44
N GLY A 393 -26.64 -17.77 0.61
CA GLY A 393 -27.75 -16.90 0.99
C GLY A 393 -27.95 -15.60 0.19
N ALA A 394 -27.21 -15.32 -0.88
CA ALA A 394 -27.31 -14.02 -1.57
C ALA A 394 -27.28 -14.05 -3.11
N THR A 395 -27.40 -15.21 -3.75
CA THR A 395 -27.38 -15.31 -5.23
C THR A 395 -28.74 -15.04 -5.91
N GLY A 396 -29.75 -14.54 -5.18
CA GLY A 396 -31.12 -14.44 -5.69
C GLY A 396 -31.51 -13.19 -6.49
N ALA A 397 -30.74 -12.08 -6.53
CA ALA A 397 -31.35 -10.81 -6.95
C ALA A 397 -30.49 -9.76 -7.70
N ALA A 398 -29.33 -10.08 -8.28
CA ALA A 398 -28.51 -9.04 -8.92
C ALA A 398 -27.82 -9.48 -10.22
N THR A 399 -28.58 -9.85 -11.25
CA THR A 399 -28.05 -9.95 -12.62
C THR A 399 -29.10 -9.55 -13.65
N THR A 400 -29.38 -8.25 -13.75
CA THR A 400 -29.86 -7.61 -15.00
C THR A 400 -29.50 -6.13 -14.97
N GLY A 401 -28.48 -5.73 -15.74
CA GLY A 401 -28.19 -4.30 -15.97
C GLY A 401 -26.73 -3.85 -16.03
N ALA A 402 -25.79 -4.71 -16.44
CA ALA A 402 -24.49 -4.21 -16.89
C ALA A 402 -24.64 -3.64 -18.32
N ALA A 403 -25.08 -2.38 -18.41
CA ALA A 403 -24.98 -1.63 -19.65
C ALA A 403 -23.49 -1.52 -20.03
N ALA A 404 -23.14 -2.03 -21.21
CA ALA A 404 -21.85 -1.85 -21.82
C ALA A 404 -21.55 -0.35 -21.93
N THR A 405 -20.69 0.16 -21.04
CA THR A 405 -20.06 1.46 -21.25
C THR A 405 -19.08 1.30 -22.39
N THR A 406 -19.52 1.63 -23.59
CA THR A 406 -18.66 1.91 -24.73
C THR A 406 -17.69 3.02 -24.32
N GLY A 407 -16.39 2.70 -24.33
CA GLY A 407 -15.33 3.65 -24.07
C GLY A 407 -15.31 4.71 -25.15
N ALA A 408 -15.79 5.91 -24.85
CA ALA A 408 -15.46 7.08 -25.65
C ALA A 408 -13.95 7.33 -25.48
N ALA A 409 -13.19 7.03 -26.53
CA ALA A 409 -11.78 7.35 -26.65
C ALA A 409 -11.60 8.85 -26.37
N LYS A 410 -10.78 9.15 -25.35
CA LYS A 410 -10.40 10.52 -25.01
C LYS A 410 -9.44 10.98 -26.10
N ALA A 411 -9.86 11.94 -26.93
CA ALA A 411 -9.02 12.54 -27.96
C ALA A 411 -7.67 13.01 -27.37
N PRO A 412 -6.56 12.82 -28.09
CA PRO A 412 -5.25 13.26 -27.62
C PRO A 412 -5.26 14.78 -27.50
N ARG A 413 -4.83 15.29 -26.34
CA ARG A 413 -4.46 16.70 -26.22
C ARG A 413 -3.10 16.84 -26.87
N THR A 414 -3.07 17.50 -28.03
CA THR A 414 -1.87 18.03 -28.69
C THR A 414 -1.17 19.05 -27.77
N PRO A 415 0.15 19.23 -27.94
CA PRO A 415 1.04 19.83 -26.94
C PRO A 415 0.77 21.29 -26.60
#